data_AF-A0A948I2D2-F1
#
_entry.id   AF-A0A948I2D2-F1
#
_cell.length_a   1.000
_cell.length_b   1.000
_cell.length_c   1.000
_cell.angle_alpha   90.00
_cell.angle_beta   90.00
_cell.angle_gamma   90.00
#
_symmetry.space_group_name_H-M   'P 1'
#
loop_
_entity.id
_entity.type
_entity.pdbx_description
1 polymer ?
#
loop_
_entity_poly.entity_id
_entity_poly.type
_entity_poly.pdbx_seq_one_letter_code
_entity_poly.pdbx_strand_id
1 'polypeptide(L)'
;MDITPLIPVGRQLIESYGDNRFKITGTVYEGSVLIFPDRALAWPVTSFEQIDADSLAAFQGADIPPVDILLIGCGRQMRFIP
;
A
#
# COMPACT_ATOMS: atom_id res chain seq x y z
N MET A 1 2.16 8.62 -31.63
CA MET A 1 2.51 7.32 -31.02
C MET A 1 1.72 7.26 -29.73
N ASP A 2 0.65 6.47 -29.72
CA ASP A 2 -0.23 6.33 -28.57
C ASP A 2 0.32 5.20 -27.69
N ILE A 3 0.73 5.52 -26.47
CA ILE A 3 1.28 4.60 -25.48
C ILE A 3 0.40 4.72 -24.24
N THR A 4 -0.85 4.26 -24.36
CA THR A 4 -1.67 4.01 -23.19
C THR A 4 -1.12 2.74 -22.53
N PRO A 5 -0.53 2.81 -21.32
CA PRO A 5 -0.02 1.63 -20.66
C PRO A 5 -1.17 0.67 -20.38
N LEU A 6 -1.06 -0.57 -20.86
CA LEU A 6 -1.96 -1.65 -20.50
C LEU A 6 -1.82 -1.89 -18.99
N ILE A 7 -2.83 -1.50 -18.21
CA ILE A 7 -2.90 -1.85 -16.80
C ILE A 7 -3.20 -3.36 -16.74
N PRO A 8 -2.31 -4.19 -16.19
CA PRO A 8 -2.57 -5.62 -16.07
C PRO A 8 -3.83 -5.86 -15.25
N VAL A 9 -4.67 -6.79 -15.70
CA VAL A 9 -5.89 -7.20 -14.97
C VAL A 9 -5.49 -7.70 -13.58
N GLY A 10 -6.25 -7.28 -12.56
CA GLY A 10 -6.02 -7.68 -11.17
C GLY A 10 -5.07 -6.76 -10.38
N ARG A 11 -4.49 -5.72 -11.02
CA ARG A 11 -3.67 -4.75 -10.31
C ARG A 11 -4.50 -3.91 -9.35
N GLN A 12 -3.97 -3.69 -8.15
CA GLN A 12 -4.58 -2.80 -7.16
C GLN A 12 -4.41 -1.33 -7.57
N LEU A 13 -5.47 -0.74 -8.12
CA LEU A 13 -5.49 0.66 -8.55
C LEU A 13 -6.02 1.54 -7.42
N ILE A 14 -5.20 2.48 -6.94
CA ILE A 14 -5.66 3.54 -6.03
C ILE A 14 -6.44 4.56 -6.87
N GLU A 15 -7.76 4.57 -6.73
CA GLU A 15 -8.66 5.47 -7.47
C GLU A 15 -8.74 6.86 -6.81
N SER A 16 -8.75 6.89 -5.47
CA SER A 16 -8.77 8.13 -4.69
C SER A 16 -8.25 7.91 -3.28
N TYR A 17 -7.75 8.97 -2.64
CA TYR A 17 -7.31 8.97 -1.25
C TYR A 17 -7.66 10.31 -0.57
N GLY A 18 -7.86 10.30 0.74
CA GLY A 18 -8.24 11.48 1.53
C GLY A 18 -9.06 11.10 2.76
N ASP A 19 -9.19 12.01 3.72
CA ASP A 19 -9.95 11.79 4.97
C ASP A 19 -9.63 10.45 5.67
N ASN A 20 -8.34 10.10 5.73
CA ASN A 20 -7.82 8.84 6.29
C ASN A 20 -8.39 7.57 5.63
N ARG A 21 -8.77 7.64 4.35
CA ARG A 21 -9.32 6.51 3.59
C ARG A 21 -8.70 6.42 2.20
N PHE A 22 -8.79 5.21 1.64
CA PHE A 22 -8.40 4.91 0.27
C PHE A 22 -9.55 4.21 -0.45
N LYS A 23 -9.74 4.53 -1.72
CA LYS A 23 -10.57 3.74 -2.63
C LYS A 23 -9.65 2.98 -3.57
N ILE A 24 -9.64 1.66 -3.49
CA ILE A 24 -8.73 0.78 -4.22
C ILE A 24 -9.56 -0.27 -4.95
N THR A 25 -9.52 -0.29 -6.28
CA THR A 25 -10.24 -1.25 -7.12
C THR A 25 -11.72 -1.42 -6.72
N GLY A 26 -12.41 -0.31 -6.45
CA GLY A 26 -13.83 -0.30 -6.02
C GLY A 26 -14.08 -0.54 -4.53
N THR A 27 -13.06 -0.92 -3.75
CA THR A 27 -13.18 -1.19 -2.30
C THR A 27 -12.68 0.01 -1.49
N VAL A 28 -13.43 0.40 -0.46
CA VAL A 28 -13.02 1.46 0.46
C VAL A 28 -12.30 0.85 1.67
N TYR A 29 -11.10 1.34 1.93
CA TYR A 29 -10.30 1.00 3.10
C TYR A 29 -10.19 2.21 4.02
N GLU A 30 -10.45 2.01 5.31
CA GLU A 30 -10.25 3.03 6.34
C GLU A 30 -8.92 2.82 7.06
N GLY A 31 -8.17 3.90 7.23
CA GLY A 31 -6.84 3.89 7.81
C GLY A 31 -5.75 3.44 6.83
N SER A 32 -4.70 2.85 7.39
CA SER A 32 -3.52 2.41 6.67
C SER A 32 -3.78 1.11 5.91
N VAL A 33 -3.12 0.93 4.76
CA VAL A 33 -3.35 -0.20 3.85
C VAL A 33 -2.02 -0.77 3.37
N LEU A 34 -1.90 -2.09 3.38
CA LEU A 34 -0.83 -2.82 2.69
C LEU A 34 -1.30 -3.13 1.26
N ILE A 35 -0.55 -2.70 0.26
CA ILE A 35 -0.90 -2.90 -1.14
C ILE A 35 0.12 -3.85 -1.79
N PHE A 36 -0.37 -4.97 -2.29
CA PHE A 36 0.36 -5.95 -3.09
C PHE A 36 -0.11 -5.86 -4.55
N PRO A 37 0.61 -6.47 -5.51
CA PRO A 37 0.20 -6.45 -6.91
C PRO A 37 -1.23 -6.98 -7.14
N ASP A 38 -1.63 -8.00 -6.40
CA ASP A 38 -2.87 -8.77 -6.56
C ASP A 38 -3.95 -8.46 -5.52
N ARG A 39 -3.59 -7.89 -4.37
CA ARG A 39 -4.52 -7.66 -3.24
C ARG A 39 -4.15 -6.44 -2.39
N ALA A 40 -5.14 -5.88 -1.72
CA ALA A 40 -4.96 -4.85 -0.70
C ALA A 40 -5.55 -5.31 0.64
N LEU A 41 -4.83 -5.07 1.73
CA LEU A 41 -5.18 -5.53 3.08
C LEU A 41 -5.19 -4.35 4.05
N ALA A 42 -6.13 -4.35 4.99
CA ALA A 42 -6.11 -3.40 6.09
C ALA A 42 -4.83 -3.59 6.92
N TRP A 43 -4.14 -2.49 7.22
CA TRP A 43 -2.91 -2.49 8.00
C TRP A 43 -3.22 -1.93 9.40
N PRO A 44 -3.02 -2.69 10.49
CA PRO A 44 -3.36 -2.24 11.84
C PRO A 44 -2.35 -1.23 12.43
N VAL A 45 -1.75 -0.39 11.58
CA VAL A 45 -0.88 0.73 11.94
C VAL A 45 -1.68 2.01 11.84
N THR A 46 -1.89 2.69 12.96
CA THR A 46 -2.71 3.92 13.04
C THR A 46 -1.89 5.19 13.20
N SER A 47 -0.59 5.07 13.50
CA SER A 47 0.34 6.20 13.54
C SER A 47 1.70 5.83 12.96
N PHE A 48 2.47 6.83 12.54
CA PHE A 48 3.77 6.61 11.91
C PHE A 48 4.79 5.95 12.86
N GLU A 49 4.68 6.21 14.16
CA GLU A 49 5.55 5.65 15.20
C GLU A 49 5.37 4.14 15.39
N GLN A 50 4.29 3.56 14.88
CA GLN A 50 4.03 2.12 14.94
C GLN A 50 4.63 1.38 13.74
N ILE A 51 5.31 2.09 12.82
CA ILE A 51 6.03 1.46 11.72
C ILE A 51 7.37 0.94 12.25
N ASP A 52 7.53 -0.38 12.18
CA ASP A 52 8.68 -1.15 12.64
C ASP A 52 8.87 -2.40 11.76
N ALA A 53 9.85 -3.25 12.08
CA ALA A 53 10.12 -4.45 11.30
C ALA A 53 8.94 -5.46 11.32
N ASP A 54 8.23 -5.54 12.45
CA ASP A 54 7.14 -6.52 12.65
C ASP A 54 5.89 -6.10 11.86
N SER A 55 5.53 -4.83 11.88
CA SER A 55 4.42 -4.27 11.10
C SER A 55 4.64 -4.37 9.59
N LEU A 56 5.90 -4.47 9.14
CA LEU A 56 6.30 -4.68 7.74
C LEU A 56 6.59 -6.15 7.39
N ALA A 57 6.54 -7.07 8.36
CA ALA A 57 6.80 -8.50 8.13
C ALA A 57 5.83 -9.12 7.13
N ALA A 58 4.66 -8.50 6.93
CA ALA A 58 3.70 -8.89 5.91
C ALA A 58 4.25 -8.85 4.47
N PHE A 59 5.39 -8.20 4.21
CA PHE A 59 6.07 -8.22 2.90
C PHE A 59 7.17 -9.29 2.78
N GLN A 60 7.51 -9.98 3.86
CA GLN A 60 8.60 -10.97 3.92
C GLN A 60 8.09 -12.42 3.88
N GLY A 61 6.80 -12.64 3.67
CA GLY A 61 6.20 -13.97 3.61
C GLY A 61 6.72 -14.81 2.44
N ALA A 62 6.86 -16.12 2.62
CA ALA A 62 7.36 -17.05 1.60
C ALA A 62 6.53 -17.06 0.30
N ASP A 63 5.23 -16.76 0.39
CA ASP A 63 4.30 -16.71 -0.75
C ASP A 63 4.29 -15.35 -1.47
N ILE A 64 5.16 -14.42 -1.06
CA ILE A 64 5.19 -13.06 -1.58
C ILE A 64 6.42 -12.93 -2.49
N PRO A 65 6.26 -12.45 -3.74
CA PRO A 65 7.39 -12.16 -4.59
C PRO A 65 8.37 -11.21 -3.87
N PRO A 66 9.69 -11.39 -4.06
CA PRO A 66 10.68 -10.52 -3.44
C PRO A 66 10.41 -9.06 -3.78
N VAL A 67 10.40 -8.21 -2.73
CA VAL A 67 10.12 -6.78 -2.86
C VAL A 67 11.44 -6.05 -3.07
N ASP A 68 11.68 -5.58 -4.30
CA ASP A 68 12.87 -4.77 -4.62
C ASP A 68 12.77 -3.34 -4.07
N ILE A 69 11.55 -2.78 -4.08
CA ILE A 69 11.26 -1.41 -3.65
C ILE A 69 9.96 -1.41 -2.86
N LEU A 70 10.02 -0.93 -1.61
CA LEU A 70 8.85 -0.69 -0.77
C LEU A 70 8.58 0.80 -0.67
N LEU A 71 7.39 1.23 -1.12
CA LEU A 71 6.94 2.62 -0.98
C LEU A 71 6.10 2.76 0.29
N ILE A 72 6.52 3.65 1.19
CA ILE A 72 5.83 3.89 2.46
C ILE A 72 5.22 5.29 2.45
N GLY A 73 3.89 5.33 2.45
CA GLY A 73 3.13 6.57 2.57
C GLY A 73 3.12 7.06 4.01
N CYS A 74 3.80 8.19 4.28
CA CYS A 74 3.90 8.78 5.62
C CYS A 74 2.66 9.62 6.03
N GLY A 75 1.56 9.56 5.26
CA GLY A 75 0.39 10.40 5.43
C GLY A 75 0.65 11.86 5.07
N ARG A 76 0.40 12.79 6.01
CA ARG A 76 0.41 14.25 5.76
C ARG A 76 1.80 14.86 5.60
N GLN A 77 2.84 14.22 6.15
CA GLN A 77 4.19 14.77 6.18
C GLN A 77 5.22 13.66 5.92
N MET A 78 6.25 13.98 5.15
CA MET A 78 7.37 13.06 4.92
C MET A 78 8.20 12.93 6.20
N ARG A 79 8.50 11.70 6.59
CA ARG A 79 9.27 11.37 7.78
C ARG A 79 10.25 10.24 7.46
N PHE A 80 11.39 10.22 8.13
CA PHE A 80 12.30 9.08 8.06
C PHE A 80 11.76 7.93 8.92
N ILE A 81 11.91 6.71 8.43
CA ILE A 81 11.55 5.50 9.18
C ILE A 81 12.50 5.35 10.36
N PRO A 82 11.98 5.02 11.56
CA PRO A 82 12.79 4.85 12.77
C PRO A 82 13.78 3.68 12.68
#